data_AF-A0A419HT07-F1
#
_entry.id   AF-A0A419HT07-F1
#
_cell.length_a   1.000
_cell.length_b   1.000
_cell.length_c   1.000
_cell.angle_alpha   90.00
_cell.angle_beta   90.00
_cell.angle_gamma   90.00
#
_symmetry.space_group_name_H-M   'P 1'
#
loop_
_entity.id
_entity.type
_entity.pdbx_description
1 polymer ?
#
loop_
_entity_poly.entity_id
_entity_poly.type
_entity_poly.pdbx_seq_one_letter_code
_entity_poly.pdbx_strand_id
1 'polypeptide(L)'
;MTTYLAGSTSADQQIDAAELCTRVDEVLDSVLTGKAEADVLRRFLATESDRPYATLCYWSWHGMGGRPANSADVLRVASGLELLRIFAALPEEPTAELCLVWSEELLRDCPLPLPISQVHALRSSLIADRLRHTTEAQRPEHSLEAALRGTRRRATELLLEQPILLGGQLAGADPALLGGLLDFSVPISEAYQLGRDLRALLDDRPPAHATVALALATERSAEPVPADIPDFLRSTGALRSVQFMMLRRIRHARRALIQAAIGEPALSGLLNVVSVSTGKGGGRG
;
A
#
# COMPACT_ATOMS: atom_id res chain seq x y z
N MET A 1 -3.36 54.76 5.30
CA MET A 1 -2.65 54.78 4.01
C MET A 1 -1.19 54.48 4.27
N THR A 2 -0.50 53.49 3.72
CA THR A 2 -0.82 52.36 2.84
C THR A 2 0.42 51.47 2.93
N THR A 3 0.24 50.25 3.42
CA THR A 3 0.69 48.96 2.85
C THR A 3 1.97 48.92 2.01
N TYR A 4 2.92 48.06 2.42
CA TYR A 4 3.56 47.12 1.49
C TYR A 4 3.70 45.75 2.17
N LEU A 5 2.81 44.85 1.75
CA LEU A 5 2.78 43.42 2.04
C LEU A 5 3.69 42.68 1.03
N ALA A 6 3.93 41.41 1.36
CA ALA A 6 4.30 40.30 0.48
C ALA A 6 5.79 40.13 0.16
N GLY A 7 6.54 39.66 1.16
CA GLY A 7 7.48 38.57 0.90
C GLY A 7 6.68 37.28 0.74
N SER A 8 6.27 36.97 -0.48
CA SER A 8 5.65 35.70 -0.83
C SER A 8 6.64 34.56 -0.56
N THR A 9 6.44 33.80 0.51
CA THR A 9 7.00 32.46 0.64
C THR A 9 6.37 31.59 -0.45
N SER A 10 7.04 31.48 -1.58
CA SER A 10 6.76 30.50 -2.65
C SER A 10 7.18 29.09 -2.22
N ALA A 11 6.81 28.67 -1.01
CA ALA A 11 7.13 27.39 -0.40
C ALA A 11 5.99 26.38 -0.57
N ASP A 12 5.16 26.56 -1.60
CA ASP A 12 4.23 25.56 -2.11
C ASP A 12 5.01 24.63 -3.07
N GLN A 13 6.14 24.13 -2.57
CA GLN A 13 7.04 23.28 -3.33
C GLN A 13 6.30 21.98 -3.59
N GLN A 14 5.90 21.81 -4.84
CA GLN A 14 5.06 20.76 -5.35
C GLN A 14 5.80 19.43 -5.18
N ILE A 15 5.60 18.77 -4.04
CA ILE A 15 6.21 17.46 -3.74
C ILE A 15 5.81 16.50 -4.86
N ASP A 16 6.77 15.97 -5.60
CA ASP A 16 6.49 14.88 -6.53
C ASP A 16 6.51 13.53 -5.81
N ALA A 17 6.17 12.45 -6.51
CA ALA A 17 6.11 11.15 -5.88
C ALA A 17 7.48 10.59 -5.45
N ALA A 18 8.57 11.01 -6.09
CA ALA A 18 9.92 10.59 -5.71
C ALA A 18 10.36 11.33 -4.45
N GLU A 19 10.12 12.64 -4.39
CA GLU A 19 10.37 13.46 -3.20
C GLU A 19 9.55 12.95 -2.01
N LEU A 20 8.30 12.54 -2.22
CA LEU A 20 7.49 11.93 -1.17
C LEU A 20 8.14 10.67 -0.59
N CYS A 21 8.65 9.77 -1.43
CA CYS A 21 9.32 8.56 -0.98
C CYS A 21 10.59 8.90 -0.17
N THR A 22 11.41 9.84 -0.65
CA THR A 22 12.59 10.32 0.08
C THR A 22 12.23 10.84 1.47
N ARG A 23 11.20 11.69 1.57
CA ARG A 23 10.77 12.25 2.86
C ARG A 23 10.20 11.19 3.80
N VAL A 24 9.51 10.19 3.26
CA VAL A 24 9.04 9.04 4.04
C VAL A 24 10.22 8.23 4.58
N ASP A 25 11.23 8.00 3.76
CA ASP A 25 12.45 7.27 4.14
C ASP A 25 13.26 8.01 5.20
N GLU A 26 13.39 9.34 5.10
CA GLU A 26 14.01 10.16 6.15
C GLU A 26 13.31 10.00 7.51
N VAL A 27 11.96 9.98 7.52
CA VAL A 27 11.19 9.76 8.74
C VAL A 27 11.37 8.33 9.25
N LEU A 28 11.35 7.32 8.37
CA LEU A 28 11.58 5.93 8.76
C LEU A 28 12.99 5.74 9.35
N ASP A 29 14.01 6.30 8.72
CA ASP A 29 15.38 6.24 9.23
C ASP A 29 15.52 6.92 10.59
N SER A 30 14.80 8.02 10.82
CA SER A 30 14.80 8.69 12.12
C SER A 30 14.32 7.79 13.26
N VAL A 31 13.27 6.99 13.06
CA VAL A 31 12.74 6.09 14.10
C VAL A 31 13.57 4.81 14.23
N LEU A 32 14.20 4.36 13.15
CA LEU A 32 15.06 3.17 13.12
C LEU A 32 16.46 3.43 13.70
N THR A 33 16.88 4.69 13.83
CA THR A 33 18.22 5.05 14.30
C THR A 33 18.44 4.57 15.73
N GLY A 34 19.52 3.80 15.95
CA GLY A 34 19.88 3.27 17.26
C GLY A 34 18.98 2.14 17.78
N LYS A 35 18.01 1.66 16.98
CA LYS A 35 17.16 0.51 17.34
C LYS A 35 17.87 -0.80 17.01
N ALA A 36 17.77 -1.78 17.91
CA ALA A 36 18.19 -3.15 17.65
C ALA A 36 17.35 -3.76 16.50
N GLU A 37 17.96 -4.65 15.71
CA GLU A 37 17.32 -5.39 14.61
C GLU A 37 16.76 -4.53 13.44
N ALA A 38 17.05 -3.23 13.41
CA ALA A 38 16.57 -2.34 12.34
C ALA A 38 17.16 -2.66 10.95
N ASP A 39 18.29 -3.37 10.88
CA ASP A 39 18.99 -3.66 9.62
C ASP A 39 18.20 -4.59 8.70
N VAL A 40 17.40 -5.51 9.25
CA VAL A 40 16.49 -6.34 8.45
C VAL A 40 15.48 -5.46 7.72
N LEU A 41 14.87 -4.50 8.41
CA LEU A 41 13.92 -3.57 7.80
C LEU A 41 14.57 -2.62 6.81
N ARG A 42 15.78 -2.10 7.11
CA ARG A 42 16.52 -1.25 6.16
C ARG A 42 16.82 -1.99 4.86
N ARG A 43 17.21 -3.27 4.95
CA ARG A 43 17.41 -4.11 3.75
C ARG A 43 16.10 -4.30 2.99
N PHE A 44 15.00 -4.56 3.69
CA PHE A 44 13.70 -4.69 3.04
C PHE A 44 13.29 -3.39 2.31
N LEU A 45 13.37 -2.25 2.99
CA LEU A 45 13.09 -0.93 2.43
C LEU A 45 13.97 -0.61 1.20
N ALA A 46 15.25 -1.03 1.23
CA ALA A 46 16.16 -0.86 0.10
C ALA A 46 15.78 -1.69 -1.15
N THR A 47 14.99 -2.76 -0.98
CA THR A 47 14.46 -3.54 -2.12
C THR A 47 13.19 -2.94 -2.73
N GLU A 48 12.56 -1.99 -2.05
CA GLU A 48 11.30 -1.38 -2.45
C GLU A 48 11.51 0.05 -2.93
N SER A 49 11.08 0.34 -4.15
CA SER A 49 11.17 1.69 -4.73
C SER A 49 9.94 2.56 -4.49
N ASP A 50 8.91 2.02 -3.83
CA ASP A 50 7.64 2.71 -3.59
C ASP A 50 7.21 2.67 -2.12
N ARG A 51 6.32 3.60 -1.76
CA ARG A 51 5.73 3.73 -0.42
C ARG A 51 4.21 3.88 -0.56
N PRO A 52 3.49 2.79 -0.90
CA PRO A 52 2.10 2.89 -1.34
C PRO A 52 1.13 3.32 -0.23
N TYR A 53 1.37 2.95 1.03
CA TYR A 53 0.53 3.40 2.16
C TYR A 53 0.76 4.87 2.43
N ALA A 54 2.03 5.30 2.44
CA ALA A 54 2.36 6.69 2.63
C ALA A 54 1.84 7.55 1.48
N THR A 55 2.01 7.10 0.24
CA THR A 55 1.53 7.79 -0.96
C THR A 55 0.02 8.00 -0.90
N LEU A 56 -0.72 6.95 -0.55
CA LEU A 56 -2.18 7.04 -0.45
C LEU A 56 -2.66 7.91 0.71
N CYS A 57 -2.04 7.78 1.89
CA CYS A 57 -2.36 8.61 3.04
C CYS A 57 -2.08 10.09 2.76
N TYR A 58 -0.88 10.39 2.28
CA TYR A 58 -0.44 11.75 2.01
C TYR A 58 -1.27 12.41 0.91
N TRP A 59 -1.47 11.75 -0.22
CA TRP A 59 -2.21 12.35 -1.33
C TRP A 59 -3.72 12.37 -1.13
N SER A 60 -4.29 11.44 -0.34
CA SER A 60 -5.67 11.59 0.14
C SER A 60 -5.80 12.83 1.03
N TRP A 61 -4.91 13.00 2.01
CA TRP A 61 -4.91 14.17 2.88
C TRP A 61 -4.77 15.48 2.09
N HIS A 62 -3.80 15.54 1.18
CA HIS A 62 -3.56 16.72 0.35
C HIS A 62 -4.75 17.00 -0.57
N GLY A 63 -5.27 15.98 -1.26
CA GLY A 63 -6.40 16.11 -2.18
C GLY A 63 -7.70 16.54 -1.51
N MET A 64 -7.80 16.34 -0.19
CA MET A 64 -8.96 16.68 0.63
C MET A 64 -8.83 18.03 1.36
N GLY A 65 -7.87 18.88 0.96
CA GLY A 65 -7.69 20.21 1.54
C GLY A 65 -6.81 20.23 2.79
N GLY A 66 -5.95 19.23 2.95
CA GLY A 66 -4.94 19.19 4.00
C GLY A 66 -4.10 20.47 4.07
N ARG A 67 -3.88 20.99 5.28
CA ARG A 67 -3.13 22.24 5.49
C ARG A 67 -1.62 22.01 5.33
N PRO A 68 -0.90 22.72 4.43
CA PRO A 68 0.54 22.50 4.22
C PRO A 68 1.39 22.53 5.50
N ALA A 69 1.01 23.36 6.48
CA ALA A 69 1.67 23.43 7.79
C ALA A 69 1.71 22.09 8.55
N ASN A 70 0.76 21.19 8.29
CA ASN A 70 0.66 19.86 8.93
C ASN A 70 1.36 18.76 8.10
N SER A 71 1.99 19.10 6.97
CA SER A 71 2.56 18.12 6.05
C SER A 71 3.58 17.20 6.72
N ALA A 72 4.43 17.73 7.62
CA ALA A 72 5.41 16.93 8.35
C ALA A 72 4.74 15.89 9.27
N ASP A 73 3.64 16.28 9.91
CA ASP A 73 2.93 15.40 10.84
C ASP A 73 2.13 14.33 10.10
N VAL A 74 1.59 14.64 8.92
CA VAL A 74 0.96 13.63 8.04
C VAL A 74 2.00 12.68 7.46
N LEU A 75 3.20 13.15 7.11
CA LEU A 75 4.29 12.28 6.71
C LEU A 75 4.70 11.33 7.84
N ARG A 76 4.71 11.80 9.09
CA ARG A 76 4.93 10.93 10.26
C ARG A 76 3.88 9.81 10.35
N VAL A 77 2.60 10.14 10.17
CA VAL A 77 1.52 9.15 10.13
C VAL A 77 1.71 8.18 8.97
N ALA A 78 1.95 8.71 7.77
CA ALA A 78 2.17 7.95 6.55
C ALA A 78 3.33 6.95 6.68
N SER A 79 4.47 7.35 7.27
CA SER A 79 5.59 6.46 7.59
C SER A 79 5.23 5.39 8.63
N GLY A 80 4.42 5.75 9.64
CA GLY A 80 3.87 4.79 10.59
C GLY A 80 3.00 3.72 9.91
N LEU A 81 2.27 4.08 8.85
CA LEU A 81 1.48 3.14 8.05
C LEU A 81 2.35 2.27 7.14
N GLU A 82 3.49 2.77 6.65
CA GLU A 82 4.46 1.95 5.90
C GLU A 82 5.06 0.84 6.76
N LEU A 83 5.36 1.11 8.04
CA LEU A 83 5.78 0.06 8.97
C LEU A 83 4.72 -1.02 9.13
N LEU A 84 3.43 -0.64 9.23
CA LEU A 84 2.32 -1.61 9.28
C LEU A 84 2.22 -2.46 8.00
N ARG A 85 2.50 -1.86 6.84
CA ARG A 85 2.58 -2.60 5.57
C ARG A 85 3.75 -3.58 5.56
N ILE A 86 4.92 -3.18 6.07
CA ILE A 86 6.10 -4.07 6.15
C ILE A 86 5.81 -5.27 7.05
N PHE A 87 5.16 -5.04 8.21
CA PHE A 87 4.61 -6.11 9.02
C PHE A 87 3.72 -7.05 8.18
N ALA A 88 2.80 -6.53 7.37
CA ALA A 88 1.97 -7.37 6.52
C ALA A 88 2.76 -8.13 5.43
N ALA A 89 3.88 -7.59 4.96
CA ALA A 89 4.67 -8.11 3.86
C ALA A 89 5.68 -9.19 4.26
N LEU A 90 6.07 -9.25 5.53
CA LEU A 90 7.07 -10.16 6.07
C LEU A 90 6.51 -11.08 7.15
N PRO A 91 5.54 -11.97 6.82
CA PRO A 91 4.84 -12.80 7.83
C PRO A 91 5.74 -13.79 8.57
N GLU A 92 6.82 -14.26 7.93
CA GLU A 92 7.76 -15.25 8.49
C GLU A 92 8.98 -14.61 9.18
N GLU A 93 9.11 -13.28 9.14
CA GLU A 93 10.24 -12.57 9.72
C GLU A 93 9.90 -12.07 11.13
N PRO A 94 10.51 -12.62 12.20
CA PRO A 94 10.18 -12.24 13.57
C PRO A 94 10.46 -10.76 13.87
N THR A 95 11.49 -10.18 13.23
CA THR A 95 11.83 -8.76 13.41
C THR A 95 10.74 -7.82 12.90
N ALA A 96 9.85 -8.29 12.00
CA ALA A 96 8.72 -7.51 11.51
C ALA A 96 7.69 -7.17 12.61
N GLU A 97 7.65 -7.92 13.72
CA GLU A 97 6.80 -7.57 14.89
C GLU A 97 7.16 -6.19 15.46
N LEU A 98 8.43 -5.79 15.38
CA LEU A 98 8.89 -4.47 15.84
C LEU A 98 8.27 -3.33 15.02
N CYS A 99 7.83 -3.57 13.78
CA CYS A 99 7.13 -2.57 13.00
C CYS A 99 5.83 -2.09 13.66
N LEU A 100 5.12 -2.95 14.40
CA LEU A 100 3.92 -2.54 15.15
C LEU A 100 4.29 -1.54 16.25
N VAL A 101 5.40 -1.77 16.94
CA VAL A 101 5.92 -0.92 18.01
C VAL A 101 6.42 0.41 17.45
N TRP A 102 7.25 0.38 16.41
CA TRP A 102 7.80 1.60 15.80
C TRP A 102 6.74 2.43 15.08
N SER A 103 5.72 1.78 14.51
CA SER A 103 4.51 2.47 14.02
C SER A 103 3.81 3.23 15.14
N GLU A 104 3.66 2.60 16.32
CA GLU A 104 3.08 3.26 17.50
C GLU A 104 3.95 4.41 18.03
N GLU A 105 5.28 4.29 18.02
CA GLU A 105 6.16 5.41 18.38
C GLU A 105 5.94 6.63 17.47
N LEU A 106 5.89 6.42 16.15
CA LEU A 106 5.62 7.50 15.19
C LEU A 106 4.23 8.12 15.39
N LEU A 107 3.21 7.31 15.67
CA LEU A 107 1.84 7.79 15.81
C LEU A 107 1.60 8.48 17.15
N ARG A 108 2.21 8.00 18.23
CA ARG A 108 2.09 8.60 19.57
C ARG A 108 2.58 10.04 19.63
N ASP A 109 3.69 10.32 18.95
CA ASP A 109 4.32 11.64 18.96
C ASP A 109 3.74 12.58 17.87
N CYS A 110 2.68 12.16 17.18
CA CYS A 110 2.02 12.99 16.19
C CYS A 110 1.13 14.05 16.88
N PRO A 111 1.29 15.35 16.56
CA PRO A 111 0.48 16.42 17.16
C PRO A 111 -0.93 16.51 16.54
N LEU A 112 -1.22 15.78 15.46
CA LEU A 112 -2.54 15.77 14.84
C LEU A 112 -3.52 14.89 15.63
N PRO A 113 -4.81 15.23 15.65
CA PRO A 113 -5.83 14.39 16.27
C PRO A 113 -6.01 13.11 15.44
N LEU A 114 -5.31 12.04 15.83
CA LEU A 114 -5.36 10.78 15.11
C LEU A 114 -6.71 10.06 15.32
N PRO A 115 -7.26 9.41 14.29
CA PRO A 115 -8.41 8.52 14.42
C PRO A 115 -7.98 7.17 15.03
N ILE A 116 -7.66 7.18 16.33
CA ILE A 116 -7.05 6.05 17.06
C ILE A 116 -7.84 4.74 16.90
N SER A 117 -9.17 4.78 16.93
CA SER A 117 -10.00 3.58 16.74
C SER A 117 -9.76 2.92 15.39
N GLN A 118 -9.56 3.70 14.33
CA GLN A 118 -9.29 3.16 13.00
C GLN A 118 -7.87 2.62 12.89
N VAL A 119 -6.88 3.29 13.50
CA VAL A 119 -5.50 2.79 13.59
C VAL A 119 -5.46 1.44 14.31
N HIS A 120 -6.19 1.32 15.43
CA HIS A 120 -6.31 0.06 16.17
C HIS A 120 -6.99 -1.03 15.34
N ALA A 121 -8.09 -0.70 14.65
CA ALA A 121 -8.76 -1.63 13.76
C ALA A 121 -7.82 -2.16 12.65
N LEU A 122 -7.04 -1.27 12.02
CA LEU A 122 -6.04 -1.65 11.02
C LEU A 122 -5.00 -2.62 11.62
N ARG A 123 -4.43 -2.31 12.79
CA ARG A 123 -3.46 -3.18 13.47
C ARG A 123 -4.06 -4.54 13.81
N SER A 124 -5.28 -4.57 14.35
CA SER A 124 -5.97 -5.82 14.67
C SER A 124 -6.23 -6.65 13.41
N SER A 125 -6.66 -6.03 12.31
CA SER A 125 -6.85 -6.72 11.03
C SER A 125 -5.55 -7.32 10.50
N LEU A 126 -4.44 -6.58 10.57
CA LEU A 126 -3.11 -7.05 10.16
C LEU A 126 -2.63 -8.24 10.99
N ILE A 127 -2.76 -8.18 12.31
CA ILE A 127 -2.41 -9.29 13.20
C ILE A 127 -3.30 -10.51 12.91
N ALA A 128 -4.61 -10.30 12.77
CA ALA A 128 -5.54 -11.37 12.44
C ALA A 128 -5.21 -12.03 11.09
N ASP A 129 -4.69 -11.27 10.13
CA ASP A 129 -4.26 -11.78 8.84
C ASP A 129 -3.00 -12.66 8.93
N ARG A 130 -2.03 -12.26 9.75
CA ARG A 130 -0.85 -13.07 10.05
C ARG A 130 -1.23 -14.35 10.79
N LEU A 131 -2.19 -14.30 11.72
CA LEU A 131 -2.72 -15.50 12.37
C LEU A 131 -3.44 -16.42 11.37
N ARG A 132 -4.17 -15.86 10.40
CA ARG A 132 -4.77 -16.67 9.34
C ARG A 132 -3.71 -17.35 8.48
N HIS A 133 -2.65 -16.65 8.10
CA HIS A 133 -1.52 -17.21 7.35
C HIS A 133 -0.96 -18.47 8.02
N THR A 134 -0.71 -18.43 9.33
CA THR A 134 -0.20 -19.60 10.06
C THR A 134 -1.20 -20.76 10.09
N THR A 135 -2.50 -20.48 10.17
CA THR A 135 -3.54 -21.52 10.13
C THR A 135 -3.81 -22.08 8.73
N GLU A 136 -3.78 -21.24 7.69
CA GLU A 136 -3.97 -21.63 6.28
C GLU A 136 -2.78 -22.46 5.78
N ALA A 137 -1.56 -22.15 6.23
CA ALA A 137 -0.38 -22.98 5.98
C ALA A 137 -0.54 -24.42 6.49
N GLN A 138 -1.35 -24.64 7.53
CA GLN A 138 -1.67 -25.97 8.06
C GLN A 138 -2.81 -26.67 7.32
N ARG A 139 -3.63 -25.93 6.56
CA ARG A 139 -4.80 -26.43 5.81
C ARG A 139 -4.96 -25.66 4.49
N PRO A 140 -4.12 -25.93 3.49
CA PRO A 140 -4.15 -25.15 2.28
C PRO A 140 -5.45 -25.41 1.48
N GLU A 141 -6.33 -24.42 1.42
CA GLU A 141 -7.41 -24.39 0.43
C GLU A 141 -6.85 -23.90 -0.91
N HIS A 142 -6.82 -24.79 -1.91
CA HIS A 142 -6.30 -24.48 -3.25
C HIS A 142 -7.38 -24.00 -4.24
N SER A 143 -8.54 -23.60 -3.74
CA SER A 143 -9.64 -23.13 -4.58
C SER A 143 -9.38 -21.72 -5.12
N LEU A 144 -9.66 -21.51 -6.41
CA LEU A 144 -9.66 -20.17 -7.01
C LEU A 144 -10.61 -19.22 -6.27
N GLU A 145 -11.75 -19.71 -5.81
CA GLU A 145 -12.73 -18.91 -5.10
C GLU A 145 -12.17 -18.43 -3.74
N ALA A 146 -11.49 -19.30 -3.01
CA ALA A 146 -10.84 -18.97 -1.76
C ALA A 146 -9.72 -17.94 -1.98
N ALA A 147 -8.89 -18.12 -3.01
CA ALA A 147 -7.83 -17.17 -3.37
C ALA A 147 -8.41 -15.77 -3.73
N LEU A 148 -9.49 -15.71 -4.51
CA LEU A 148 -10.17 -14.46 -4.84
C LEU A 148 -10.78 -13.78 -3.61
N ARG A 149 -11.41 -14.55 -2.71
CA ARG A 149 -11.93 -14.05 -1.43
C ARG A 149 -10.80 -13.49 -0.57
N GLY A 150 -9.68 -14.20 -0.47
CA GLY A 150 -8.49 -13.77 0.26
C GLY A 150 -7.89 -12.48 -0.28
N THR A 151 -7.71 -12.37 -1.61
CA THR A 151 -7.25 -11.15 -2.28
C THR A 151 -8.17 -9.97 -2.01
N ARG A 152 -9.48 -10.13 -2.14
CA ARG A 152 -10.46 -9.05 -1.91
C ARG A 152 -10.50 -8.62 -0.44
N ARG A 153 -10.46 -9.59 0.48
CA ARG A 153 -10.38 -9.34 1.91
C ARG A 153 -9.14 -8.52 2.24
N ARG A 154 -7.96 -8.95 1.77
CA ARG A 154 -6.70 -8.19 1.95
C ARG A 154 -6.76 -6.80 1.33
N ALA A 155 -7.37 -6.66 0.16
CA ALA A 155 -7.53 -5.37 -0.50
C ALA A 155 -8.43 -4.37 0.23
N THR A 156 -9.40 -4.84 1.04
CA THR A 156 -10.39 -3.98 1.72
C THR A 156 -10.09 -3.82 3.21
N GLU A 157 -9.76 -4.92 3.90
CA GLU A 157 -9.50 -4.94 5.34
C GLU A 157 -8.05 -4.59 5.70
N LEU A 158 -7.10 -4.77 4.77
CA LEU A 158 -5.68 -4.79 5.11
C LEU A 158 -4.83 -3.79 4.33
N LEU A 159 -5.24 -3.36 3.14
CA LEU A 159 -4.43 -2.55 2.23
C LEU A 159 -5.21 -1.40 1.60
N LEU A 160 -4.45 -0.34 1.28
CA LEU A 160 -4.71 0.88 0.48
C LEU A 160 -6.00 1.68 0.78
N GLU A 161 -7.13 1.08 1.13
CA GLU A 161 -8.34 1.77 1.59
C GLU A 161 -8.10 2.49 2.93
N GLN A 162 -7.52 1.78 3.90
CA GLN A 162 -7.27 2.35 5.24
C GLN A 162 -6.36 3.58 5.20
N PRO A 163 -5.21 3.59 4.49
CA PRO A 163 -4.42 4.80 4.30
C PRO A 163 -5.19 5.98 3.68
N ILE A 164 -6.04 5.73 2.67
CA ILE A 164 -6.86 6.78 2.05
C ILE A 164 -7.84 7.38 3.06
N LEU A 165 -8.55 6.53 3.79
CA LEU A 165 -9.50 6.95 4.82
C LEU A 165 -8.82 7.78 5.92
N LEU A 166 -7.67 7.30 6.42
CA LEU A 166 -6.88 8.01 7.43
C LEU A 166 -6.43 9.38 6.91
N GLY A 167 -5.90 9.45 5.69
CA GLY A 167 -5.50 10.71 5.06
C GLY A 167 -6.65 11.70 4.95
N GLY A 168 -7.81 11.25 4.47
CA GLY A 168 -9.00 12.09 4.33
C GLY A 168 -9.51 12.60 5.68
N GLN A 169 -9.54 11.76 6.71
CA GLN A 169 -9.93 12.17 8.06
C GLN A 169 -8.96 13.19 8.67
N LEU A 170 -7.65 13.03 8.46
CA LEU A 170 -6.65 14.01 8.90
C LEU A 170 -6.80 15.37 8.20
N ALA A 171 -7.40 15.40 7.02
CA ALA A 171 -7.74 16.63 6.31
C ALA A 171 -9.08 17.24 6.76
N GLY A 172 -9.88 16.50 7.55
CA GLY A 172 -11.23 16.89 7.92
C GLY A 172 -12.24 16.72 6.78
N ALA A 173 -12.01 15.76 5.88
CA ALA A 173 -12.88 15.50 4.73
C ALA A 173 -14.30 15.11 5.13
N ASP A 174 -15.29 15.58 4.36
CA ASP A 174 -16.67 15.10 4.44
C ASP A 174 -16.75 13.62 4.01
N PRO A 175 -17.47 12.75 4.75
CA PRO A 175 -17.74 11.38 4.33
C PRO A 175 -18.20 11.20 2.88
N ALA A 176 -18.99 12.15 2.33
CA ALA A 176 -19.45 12.09 0.94
C ALA A 176 -18.30 12.24 -0.06
N LEU A 177 -17.34 13.12 0.24
CA LEU A 177 -16.14 13.35 -0.57
C LEU A 177 -15.17 12.16 -0.46
N LEU A 178 -15.11 11.54 0.72
CA LEU A 178 -14.34 10.33 0.97
C LEU A 178 -14.89 9.12 0.20
N GLY A 179 -16.21 9.04 0.03
CA GLY A 179 -16.88 8.00 -0.78
C GLY A 179 -16.38 7.94 -2.23
N GLY A 180 -16.12 9.09 -2.86
CA GLY A 180 -15.57 9.14 -4.22
C GLY A 180 -14.14 8.57 -4.31
N LEU A 181 -13.35 8.67 -3.24
CA LEU A 181 -12.03 8.04 -3.17
C LEU A 181 -12.10 6.53 -2.91
N LEU A 182 -13.18 6.04 -2.32
CA LEU A 182 -13.37 4.59 -2.09
C LEU A 182 -13.63 3.83 -3.40
N ASP A 183 -14.32 4.45 -4.36
CA ASP A 183 -14.48 3.87 -5.70
C ASP A 183 -13.14 3.74 -6.44
N PHE A 184 -12.15 4.57 -6.09
CA PHE A 184 -10.77 4.42 -6.53
C PHE A 184 -10.02 3.35 -5.72
N SER A 185 -10.14 3.36 -4.39
CA SER A 185 -9.33 2.56 -3.46
C SER A 185 -9.50 1.06 -3.71
N VAL A 186 -10.73 0.56 -3.77
CA VAL A 186 -11.02 -0.87 -3.88
C VAL A 186 -10.35 -1.52 -5.10
N PRO A 187 -10.55 -1.02 -6.34
CA PRO A 187 -9.90 -1.63 -7.49
C PRO A 187 -8.38 -1.48 -7.47
N ILE A 188 -7.81 -0.36 -6.99
CA ILE A 188 -6.35 -0.24 -6.92
C ILE A 188 -5.75 -1.19 -5.87
N SER A 189 -6.39 -1.36 -4.71
CA SER A 189 -6.01 -2.34 -3.69
C SER A 189 -5.96 -3.76 -4.25
N GLU A 190 -7.00 -4.17 -4.97
CA GLU A 190 -7.05 -5.50 -5.58
C GLU A 190 -5.95 -5.67 -6.64
N ALA A 191 -5.71 -4.65 -7.47
CA ALA A 191 -4.64 -4.70 -8.46
C ALA A 191 -3.25 -4.79 -7.82
N TYR A 192 -3.02 -4.02 -6.75
CA TYR A 192 -1.77 -4.02 -5.99
C TYR A 192 -1.52 -5.39 -5.35
N GLN A 193 -2.52 -5.98 -4.67
CA GLN A 193 -2.40 -7.30 -4.06
C GLN A 193 -2.12 -8.38 -5.13
N LEU A 194 -2.85 -8.39 -6.24
CA LEU A 194 -2.60 -9.32 -7.35
C LEU A 194 -1.18 -9.18 -7.90
N GLY A 195 -0.70 -7.93 -8.05
CA GLY A 195 0.65 -7.64 -8.53
C GLY A 195 1.73 -8.10 -7.56
N ARG A 196 1.51 -7.92 -6.25
CA ARG A 196 2.42 -8.37 -5.20
C ARG A 196 2.53 -9.90 -5.18
N ASP A 197 1.39 -10.59 -5.19
CA ASP A 197 1.35 -12.06 -5.21
C ASP A 197 2.04 -12.61 -6.45
N LEU A 198 1.75 -11.99 -7.60
CA LEU A 198 2.36 -12.39 -8.86
C LEU A 198 3.87 -12.16 -8.86
N ARG A 199 4.34 -11.02 -8.35
CA ARG A 199 5.78 -10.72 -8.26
C ARG A 199 6.48 -11.72 -7.34
N ALA A 200 5.89 -12.02 -6.18
CA ALA A 200 6.47 -13.01 -5.26
C ALA A 200 6.68 -14.38 -5.95
N LEU A 201 5.68 -14.86 -6.69
CA LEU A 201 5.79 -16.12 -7.45
C LEU A 201 6.82 -16.06 -8.58
N LEU A 202 6.98 -14.90 -9.24
CA LEU A 202 7.95 -14.71 -10.32
C LEU A 202 9.39 -14.56 -9.80
N ASP A 203 9.56 -14.16 -8.54
CA ASP A 203 10.84 -14.08 -7.84
C ASP A 203 11.19 -15.41 -7.13
N ASP A 204 10.50 -16.51 -7.45
CA ASP A 204 10.63 -17.82 -6.80
C ASP A 204 10.48 -17.80 -5.26
N ARG A 205 9.73 -16.82 -4.73
CA ARG A 205 9.41 -16.76 -3.31
C ARG A 205 8.17 -17.61 -3.02
N PRO A 206 8.16 -18.38 -1.92
CA PRO A 206 6.99 -19.17 -1.55
C PRO A 206 5.80 -18.23 -1.31
N PRO A 207 4.62 -18.55 -1.85
CA PRO A 207 3.44 -17.75 -1.60
C PRO A 207 3.05 -17.82 -0.13
N ALA A 208 2.90 -16.66 0.49
CA ALA A 208 2.42 -16.52 1.87
C ALA A 208 0.99 -17.07 2.07
N HIS A 209 0.18 -17.09 1.02
CA HIS A 209 -1.21 -17.53 1.11
C HIS A 209 -1.65 -18.10 -0.24
N ALA A 210 -2.86 -18.65 -0.32
CA ALA A 210 -3.47 -19.00 -1.60
C ALA A 210 -3.43 -17.79 -2.56
N THR A 211 -2.80 -17.94 -3.71
CA THR A 211 -2.69 -16.87 -4.73
C THR A 211 -3.59 -17.19 -5.91
N VAL A 212 -4.19 -16.15 -6.50
CA VAL A 212 -5.05 -16.30 -7.68
C VAL A 212 -4.28 -16.88 -8.87
N ALA A 213 -3.02 -16.47 -9.05
CA ALA A 213 -2.15 -16.99 -10.11
C ALA A 213 -1.95 -18.51 -10.00
N LEU A 214 -1.57 -19.00 -8.81
CA LEU A 214 -1.30 -20.42 -8.63
C LEU A 214 -2.59 -21.25 -8.69
N ALA A 215 -3.67 -20.78 -8.06
CA ALA A 215 -4.97 -21.46 -8.12
C ALA A 215 -5.48 -21.59 -9.56
N LEU A 216 -5.39 -20.53 -10.37
CA LEU A 216 -5.74 -20.57 -11.80
C LEU A 216 -4.88 -21.56 -12.59
N ALA A 217 -3.58 -21.62 -12.30
CA ALA A 217 -2.67 -22.52 -13.00
C ALA A 217 -2.98 -23.98 -12.66
N THR A 218 -3.17 -24.30 -11.38
CA THR A 218 -3.53 -25.64 -10.90
C THR A 218 -4.88 -26.10 -11.47
N GLU A 219 -5.90 -25.25 -11.47
CA GLU A 219 -7.23 -25.57 -12.04
C GLU A 219 -7.15 -25.91 -13.53
N ARG A 220 -6.24 -25.27 -14.27
CA ARG A 220 -6.08 -25.46 -15.72
C ARG A 220 -5.19 -26.63 -16.12
N SER A 221 -4.20 -26.97 -15.30
CA SER A 221 -3.22 -27.99 -15.64
C SER A 221 -3.65 -29.40 -15.25
N ALA A 222 -4.51 -29.56 -14.25
CA ALA A 222 -4.82 -30.84 -13.58
C ALA A 222 -3.59 -31.62 -13.05
N GLU A 223 -2.41 -31.02 -13.15
CA GLU A 223 -1.11 -31.54 -12.71
C GLU A 223 -0.68 -30.85 -11.40
N PRO A 224 0.15 -31.50 -10.58
CA PRO A 224 0.72 -30.88 -9.39
C PRO A 224 1.60 -29.68 -9.77
N VAL A 225 1.71 -28.72 -8.84
CA VAL A 225 2.55 -27.53 -9.02
C VAL A 225 4.02 -27.97 -9.16
N PRO A 226 4.70 -27.63 -10.28
CA PRO A 226 6.11 -27.96 -10.49
C PRO A 226 7.03 -27.00 -9.72
N ALA A 227 8.32 -27.32 -9.67
CA ALA A 227 9.33 -26.46 -9.05
C ALA A 227 9.49 -25.12 -9.79
N ASP A 228 9.40 -25.13 -11.12
CA ASP A 228 9.45 -23.90 -11.95
C ASP A 228 8.06 -23.26 -12.02
N ILE A 229 7.75 -22.46 -10.99
CA ILE A 229 6.51 -21.71 -10.90
C ILE A 229 6.39 -20.68 -12.04
N PRO A 230 7.41 -19.87 -12.38
CA PRO A 230 7.30 -18.90 -13.47
C PRO A 230 6.87 -19.50 -14.80
N ASP A 231 7.48 -20.61 -15.24
CA ASP A 231 7.11 -21.26 -16.49
C ASP A 231 5.74 -21.94 -16.41
N PHE A 232 5.39 -22.51 -15.26
CA PHE A 232 4.05 -23.07 -15.03
C PHE A 232 2.94 -22.01 -15.15
N LEU A 233 3.14 -20.82 -14.61
CA LEU A 233 2.19 -19.71 -14.75
C LEU A 233 2.07 -19.24 -16.21
N ARG A 234 3.15 -19.29 -16.98
CA ARG A 234 3.18 -18.93 -18.40
C ARG A 234 2.46 -19.98 -19.26
N SER A 235 2.77 -21.25 -19.08
CA SER A 235 2.26 -22.36 -19.90
C SER A 235 0.75 -22.54 -19.72
N THR A 236 0.24 -22.43 -18.50
CA THR A 236 -1.20 -22.50 -18.18
C THR A 236 -1.98 -21.22 -18.55
N GLY A 237 -1.27 -20.15 -18.95
CA GLY A 237 -1.86 -18.83 -19.23
C GLY A 237 -2.42 -18.12 -17.99
N ALA A 238 -2.13 -18.61 -16.78
CA ALA A 238 -2.55 -17.98 -15.53
C ALA A 238 -1.91 -16.59 -15.36
N LEU A 239 -0.62 -16.46 -15.71
CA LEU A 239 0.11 -15.18 -15.71
C LEU A 239 -0.64 -14.09 -16.49
N ARG A 240 -1.00 -14.37 -17.75
CA ARG A 240 -1.74 -13.45 -18.61
C ARG A 240 -3.12 -13.11 -18.05
N SER A 241 -3.78 -14.08 -17.41
CA SER A 241 -5.12 -13.89 -16.83
C SER A 241 -5.07 -12.93 -15.64
N VAL A 242 -4.11 -13.10 -14.75
CA VAL A 242 -3.90 -12.20 -13.59
C VAL A 242 -3.48 -10.81 -14.05
N GLN A 243 -2.58 -10.70 -15.03
CA GLN A 243 -2.22 -9.40 -15.63
C GLN A 243 -3.44 -8.69 -16.22
N PHE A 244 -4.34 -9.41 -16.91
CA PHE A 244 -5.59 -8.83 -17.42
C PHE A 244 -6.54 -8.39 -16.29
N MET A 245 -6.63 -9.19 -15.23
CA MET A 245 -7.39 -8.84 -14.01
C MET A 245 -6.87 -7.55 -13.38
N MET A 246 -5.55 -7.38 -13.27
CA MET A 246 -4.90 -6.16 -12.78
C MET A 246 -5.22 -4.97 -13.69
N LEU A 247 -5.03 -5.11 -15.01
CA LEU A 247 -5.29 -4.02 -15.96
C LEU A 247 -6.75 -3.56 -15.98
N ARG A 248 -7.72 -4.46 -15.77
CA ARG A 248 -9.14 -4.07 -15.65
C ARG A 248 -9.38 -3.20 -14.42
N ARG A 249 -8.80 -3.59 -13.28
CA ARG A 249 -8.91 -2.88 -12.01
C ARG A 249 -8.20 -1.53 -12.04
N ILE A 250 -6.98 -1.48 -12.55
CA ILE A 250 -6.24 -0.23 -12.79
C ILE A 250 -7.03 0.75 -13.67
N ARG A 251 -7.68 0.27 -14.74
CA ARG A 251 -8.54 1.11 -15.57
C ARG A 251 -9.77 1.62 -14.82
N HIS A 252 -10.36 0.79 -13.96
CA HIS A 252 -11.48 1.19 -13.10
C HIS A 252 -11.03 2.27 -12.11
N ALA A 253 -9.96 2.00 -11.35
CA ALA A 253 -9.39 2.93 -10.38
C ALA A 253 -9.09 4.29 -11.02
N ARG A 254 -8.41 4.31 -12.18
CA ARG A 254 -8.10 5.55 -12.90
C ARG A 254 -9.34 6.34 -13.29
N ARG A 255 -10.42 5.68 -13.71
CA ARG A 255 -11.69 6.35 -14.06
C ARG A 255 -12.35 6.95 -12.82
N ALA A 256 -12.45 6.17 -11.73
CA ALA A 256 -13.01 6.63 -10.47
C ALA A 256 -12.25 7.84 -9.91
N LEU A 257 -10.92 7.79 -9.94
CA LEU A 257 -10.08 8.89 -9.46
C LEU A 257 -10.26 10.18 -10.27
N ILE A 258 -10.40 10.09 -11.60
CA ILE A 258 -10.71 11.25 -12.46
C ILE A 258 -12.10 11.82 -12.13
N GLN A 259 -13.06 10.97 -11.79
CA GLN A 259 -14.42 11.37 -11.43
C GLN A 259 -14.53 11.97 -10.02
N ALA A 260 -13.64 11.59 -9.10
CA ALA A 260 -13.60 12.10 -7.74
C ALA A 260 -13.25 13.61 -7.65
N ALA A 261 -12.94 14.26 -8.78
CA ALA A 261 -12.68 15.70 -8.88
C ALA A 261 -11.57 16.22 -7.94
N ILE A 262 -10.58 15.37 -7.65
CA ILE A 262 -9.40 15.74 -6.86
C ILE A 262 -8.49 16.63 -7.69
N GLY A 263 -8.06 17.75 -7.09
CA GLY A 263 -7.14 18.68 -7.72
C GLY A 263 -5.70 18.16 -7.80
N GLU A 264 -4.90 18.75 -8.68
CA GLU A 264 -3.45 18.60 -8.65
C GLU A 264 -2.86 19.27 -7.39
N PRO A 265 -1.70 18.82 -6.89
CA PRO A 265 -0.88 17.66 -7.32
C PRO A 265 -1.37 16.28 -6.85
N ALA A 266 -2.44 16.21 -6.06
CA ALA A 266 -2.90 14.95 -5.46
C ALA A 266 -3.38 13.91 -6.48
N LEU A 267 -4.02 14.37 -7.57
CA LEU A 267 -4.39 13.49 -8.68
C LEU A 267 -3.17 12.78 -9.27
N SER A 268 -2.12 13.52 -9.63
CA SER A 268 -0.87 12.94 -10.16
C SER A 268 -0.20 12.00 -9.16
N GLY A 269 -0.18 12.38 -7.87
CA GLY A 269 0.36 11.56 -6.80
C GLY A 269 -0.34 10.19 -6.66
N LEU A 270 -1.67 10.18 -6.65
CA LEU A 270 -2.48 8.95 -6.57
C LEU A 270 -2.38 8.11 -7.85
N LEU A 271 -2.27 8.74 -9.02
CA LEU A 271 -2.02 8.04 -10.29
C LEU A 271 -0.65 7.36 -10.35
N ASN A 272 0.34 7.80 -9.56
CA ASN A 272 1.63 7.12 -9.53
C ASN A 272 1.52 5.71 -8.90
N VAL A 273 0.70 5.53 -7.86
CA VAL A 273 0.41 4.20 -7.26
C VAL A 273 -0.10 3.22 -8.32
N VAL A 274 -0.95 3.72 -9.22
CA VAL A 274 -1.48 2.96 -10.36
C VAL A 274 -0.35 2.52 -11.31
N SER A 275 0.61 3.40 -11.57
CA SER A 275 1.74 3.13 -12.47
C SER A 275 2.71 2.11 -11.88
N VAL A 276 3.05 2.22 -10.59
CA VAL A 276 3.92 1.26 -9.90
C VAL A 276 3.30 -0.14 -9.86
N SER A 277 1.98 -0.20 -9.63
CA SER A 277 1.22 -1.46 -9.63
C SER A 277 1.22 -2.19 -10.98
N THR A 278 1.55 -1.52 -12.08
CA THR A 278 1.67 -2.13 -13.42
C THR A 278 3.07 -2.66 -13.76
N GLY A 279 4.06 -2.45 -12.89
CA GLY A 279 5.46 -2.83 -13.16
C GLY A 279 6.18 -1.92 -14.18
N LYS A 280 5.56 -0.80 -14.59
CA LYS A 280 6.17 0.16 -15.55
C LYS A 280 7.19 1.12 -14.92
N GLY A 281 7.52 0.98 -13.64
CA GLY A 281 8.40 1.91 -12.90
C GLY A 281 9.89 1.55 -12.83
N GLY A 282 10.32 0.42 -13.41
CA GLY A 282 11.68 -0.12 -13.20
C GLY A 282 12.52 -0.32 -14.46
N GLY A 283 12.15 0.31 -15.59
CA GLY A 283 12.98 0.31 -16.79
C GLY A 283 13.99 1.44 -16.76
N ARG A 284 15.10 1.28 -16.03
CA ARG A 284 16.37 1.92 -16.41
C ARG A 284 17.27 0.79 -16.93
N GLY A 285 17.77 0.99 -18.15
CA GLY A 285 18.63 0.04 -18.86
C GLY A 285 20.00 -0.13 -18.24
#